data_AF-A0A1S3DV25-F1
#
_entry.id   AF-A0A1S3DV25-F1
#
_cell.length_a   1.000
_cell.length_b   1.000
_cell.length_c   1.000
_cell.angle_alpha   90.00
_cell.angle_beta   90.00
_cell.angle_gamma   90.00
#
_symmetry.space_group_name_H-M   'P 1'
#
loop_
_entity.id
_entity.type
_entity.pdbx_description
1 polymer ?
#
loop_
_entity_poly.entity_id
_entity_poly.type
_entity_poly.pdbx_seq_one_letter_code
_entity_poly.pdbx_strand_id
1 'polypeptide(L)'
;MEKLTLLLKSFTMCQWNFDDTNVQRLWQQLEAKDQKLFPFNVKDLDWDDYVENNARGIRLYVLQDKNEHRQFAKRRYLMLRAANAMLWTSLTTMLVYGLSNLMPKSKL
;
A
#
# COMPACT_ATOMS: atom_id res chain seq x y z
N MET A 1 -9.74 11.82 -13.80
CA MET A 1 -9.61 10.52 -13.12
C MET A 1 -10.74 9.56 -13.50
N GLU A 2 -12.01 9.98 -13.52
CA GLU A 2 -13.17 9.12 -13.87
C GLU A 2 -13.05 8.39 -15.21
N LYS A 3 -12.53 9.06 -16.25
CA LYS A 3 -12.34 8.46 -17.58
C LYS A 3 -11.38 7.26 -17.58
N LEU A 4 -10.33 7.31 -16.76
CA LEU A 4 -9.36 6.22 -16.61
C LEU A 4 -9.96 5.07 -15.80
N THR A 5 -10.69 5.39 -14.74
CA THR A 5 -11.42 4.40 -13.93
C THR A 5 -12.40 3.61 -14.77
N LEU A 6 -13.10 4.25 -15.71
CA LEU A 6 -14.08 3.60 -16.57
C LEU A 6 -13.43 2.66 -17.59
N LEU A 7 -12.27 3.04 -18.14
CA LEU A 7 -11.46 2.18 -19.02
C LEU A 7 -10.88 0.97 -18.29
N LEU A 8 -10.41 1.17 -17.06
CA LEU A 8 -9.80 0.11 -16.25
C LEU A 8 -10.82 -0.78 -15.55
N LYS A 9 -12.10 -0.40 -15.50
CA LYS A 9 -13.15 -1.12 -14.78
C LYS A 9 -13.21 -2.59 -15.17
N SER A 10 -13.21 -2.90 -16.47
CA SER A 10 -13.26 -4.28 -16.95
C SER A 10 -12.02 -5.09 -16.57
N PHE A 11 -10.87 -4.43 -16.43
CA PHE A 11 -9.60 -5.06 -16.07
C PHE A 11 -9.41 -5.22 -14.57
N THR A 12 -9.97 -4.30 -13.77
CA THR A 12 -9.68 -4.19 -12.32
C THR A 12 -10.84 -4.60 -11.43
N MET A 13 -12.08 -4.54 -11.91
CA MET A 13 -13.29 -4.79 -11.11
C MET A 13 -14.11 -6.00 -11.57
N CYS A 14 -13.78 -6.58 -12.71
CA CYS A 14 -14.38 -7.85 -13.12
C CYS A 14 -13.62 -9.01 -12.48
N GLN A 15 -14.35 -10.06 -12.11
CA GLN A 15 -13.76 -11.29 -11.62
C GLN A 15 -13.25 -12.09 -12.81
N TRP A 16 -11.95 -12.31 -12.85
CA TRP A 16 -11.30 -13.11 -13.88
C TRP A 16 -11.22 -14.55 -13.42
N ASN A 17 -11.75 -15.48 -14.22
CA ASN A 17 -11.48 -16.89 -14.03
C ASN A 17 -10.29 -17.27 -14.91
N PHE A 18 -9.15 -17.57 -14.28
CA PHE A 18 -7.95 -18.02 -14.99
C PHE A 18 -7.89 -19.55 -14.90
N ASP A 19 -7.98 -20.21 -16.05
CA ASP A 19 -7.73 -21.65 -16.15
C ASP A 19 -6.22 -21.90 -16.33
N ASP A 20 -5.62 -22.61 -15.38
CA ASP A 20 -4.21 -22.97 -15.39
C ASP A 20 -3.98 -24.48 -15.60
N THR A 21 -5.01 -25.23 -16.02
CA THR A 21 -4.95 -26.70 -16.16
C THR A 21 -3.75 -27.17 -17.00
N ASN A 22 -3.46 -26.48 -18.11
CA ASN A 22 -2.33 -26.82 -18.97
C ASN A 22 -0.97 -26.51 -18.33
N VAL A 23 -0.89 -25.45 -17.53
CA VAL A 23 0.34 -25.09 -16.78
C VAL A 23 0.62 -26.13 -15.71
N GLN A 24 -0.42 -26.55 -14.97
CA GLN A 24 -0.31 -27.62 -13.98
C GLN A 24 0.09 -28.96 -14.62
N ARG A 25 -0.51 -29.31 -15.77
CA ARG A 25 -0.15 -30.53 -16.50
C ARG A 25 1.32 -30.50 -16.95
N LEU A 26 1.77 -29.37 -17.51
CA LEU A 26 3.16 -29.19 -17.91
C LEU A 26 4.11 -29.34 -16.73
N TRP A 27 3.79 -28.74 -15.58
CA TRP A 27 4.59 -28.88 -14.37
C TRP A 27 4.76 -30.33 -13.94
N GLN A 28 3.67 -31.11 -13.96
CA GLN A 28 3.68 -32.53 -13.61
C GLN A 28 4.46 -33.41 -14.60
N GLN A 29 4.58 -32.98 -15.85
CA GLN A 29 5.32 -33.71 -16.89
C GLN A 29 6.83 -33.44 -16.87
N LEU A 30 7.27 -32.36 -16.22
CA LEU A 30 8.70 -32.03 -16.12
C LEU A 30 9.43 -33.00 -15.18
N GLU A 31 10.65 -33.35 -15.55
CA GLU A 31 11.54 -34.07 -14.66
C GLU A 31 11.93 -33.21 -13.47
N ALA A 32 12.26 -33.82 -12.33
CA ALA A 32 12.66 -33.12 -11.12
C ALA A 32 13.89 -32.21 -11.33
N LYS A 33 14.75 -32.51 -12.31
CA LYS A 33 15.88 -31.66 -12.68
C LYS A 33 15.41 -30.35 -13.34
N ASP A 34 14.46 -30.43 -14.26
CA ASP A 34 13.97 -29.27 -15.00
C ASP A 34 13.05 -28.40 -14.14
N GLN A 35 12.26 -29.02 -13.26
CA GLN A 35 11.49 -28.30 -12.23
C GLN A 35 12.39 -27.45 -11.32
N LYS A 36 13.58 -27.95 -10.97
CA LYS A 36 14.57 -27.18 -10.19
C LYS A 36 15.24 -26.09 -11.01
N LEU A 37 15.48 -26.33 -12.29
CA LEU A 37 16.12 -25.36 -13.17
C LEU A 37 15.18 -24.18 -13.50
N PHE A 38 13.89 -24.46 -13.64
CA PHE A 38 12.85 -23.49 -13.98
C PHE A 38 11.63 -23.64 -13.05
N PRO A 39 11.71 -23.18 -11.79
CA PRO A 39 10.58 -23.26 -10.88
C PRO A 39 9.51 -22.23 -11.28
N PHE A 40 8.36 -22.70 -11.76
CA PHE A 40 7.21 -21.86 -12.10
C PHE A 40 5.91 -22.32 -11.42
N ASN A 41 6.00 -23.23 -10.45
CA ASN A 41 4.85 -23.60 -9.63
C ASN A 41 4.50 -22.46 -8.66
N VAL A 42 3.38 -21.81 -8.92
CA VAL A 42 2.88 -20.69 -8.12
C VAL A 42 2.53 -21.11 -6.68
N LYS A 43 2.25 -22.38 -6.43
CA LYS A 43 1.96 -22.89 -5.08
C LYS A 43 3.16 -22.80 -4.14
N ASP A 44 4.37 -22.82 -4.70
CA ASP A 44 5.61 -22.78 -3.92
C ASP A 44 6.12 -21.34 -3.71
N LEU A 45 5.38 -20.34 -4.22
CA LEU A 45 5.76 -18.94 -4.13
C LEU A 45 5.44 -18.37 -2.75
N ASP A 46 6.43 -17.72 -2.13
CA ASP A 46 6.20 -16.82 -1.01
C ASP A 46 5.59 -15.52 -1.56
N TRP A 47 4.28 -15.36 -1.35
CA TRP A 47 3.53 -14.22 -1.85
C TRP A 47 3.95 -12.90 -1.19
N ASP A 48 4.34 -12.92 0.07
CA ASP A 48 4.71 -11.70 0.79
C ASP A 48 6.04 -11.16 0.24
N ASP A 49 7.04 -12.04 0.10
CA ASP A 49 8.33 -11.67 -0.50
C ASP A 49 8.18 -11.28 -1.98
N TYR A 50 7.39 -12.03 -2.75
CA TYR A 50 7.17 -11.75 -4.17
C TYR A 50 6.55 -10.36 -4.38
N VAL A 51 5.45 -10.06 -3.67
CA VAL A 51 4.75 -8.78 -3.81
C VAL A 51 5.62 -7.62 -3.33
N GLU A 52 6.36 -7.79 -2.23
CA GLU A 52 7.27 -6.77 -1.74
C GLU A 52 8.39 -6.47 -2.76
N ASN A 53 9.04 -7.52 -3.28
CA ASN A 53 10.12 -7.35 -4.24
C ASN A 53 9.61 -6.80 -5.58
N ASN A 54 8.41 -7.20 -6.01
CA ASN A 54 7.76 -6.65 -7.19
C ASN A 54 7.48 -5.14 -7.03
N ALA A 55 6.87 -4.74 -5.90
CA ALA A 55 6.60 -3.34 -5.61
C ALA A 55 7.87 -2.50 -5.54
N ARG A 56 8.94 -3.02 -4.92
CA ARG A 56 10.27 -2.38 -4.91
C ARG A 56 10.84 -2.25 -6.33
N GLY A 57 10.72 -3.28 -7.16
CA GLY A 57 11.17 -3.28 -8.55
C GLY A 57 10.43 -2.23 -9.39
N ILE A 58 9.10 -2.18 -9.32
CA ILE A 58 8.30 -1.14 -9.98
C ILE A 58 8.78 0.24 -9.56
N ARG A 59 8.96 0.46 -8.25
CA ARG A 59 9.42 1.75 -7.74
C ARG A 59 10.79 2.16 -8.29
N LEU A 60 11.75 1.23 -8.28
CA LEU A 60 13.13 1.51 -8.70
C LEU A 60 13.28 1.66 -10.23
N TYR A 61 12.63 0.79 -11.00
CA TYR A 61 12.89 0.67 -12.44
C TYR A 61 11.83 1.33 -13.30
N VAL A 62 10.54 1.22 -12.94
CA VAL A 62 9.44 1.83 -13.70
C VAL A 62 9.26 3.29 -13.31
N LEU A 63 9.21 3.56 -12.01
CA LEU A 63 9.00 4.90 -11.48
C LEU A 63 10.31 5.70 -11.34
N GLN A 64 11.47 5.05 -11.52
CA GLN A 64 12.80 5.65 -11.38
C GLN A 64 13.01 6.37 -10.03
N ASP A 65 12.29 5.95 -8.98
CA ASP A 65 12.30 6.60 -7.67
C ASP A 65 13.53 6.11 -6.87
N LYS A 66 14.60 6.89 -7.01
CA LYS A 66 15.89 6.68 -6.33
C LYS A 66 15.71 6.79 -4.81
N ASN A 67 16.47 5.98 -4.07
CA ASN A 67 16.38 5.87 -2.61
C ASN A 67 16.52 7.20 -1.85
N GLU A 68 17.16 8.20 -2.46
CA GLU A 68 17.35 9.54 -1.91
C GLU A 68 16.03 10.26 -1.62
N HIS A 69 15.01 10.09 -2.46
CA HIS A 69 13.69 10.69 -2.26
C HIS A 69 12.95 10.13 -1.04
N ARG A 70 13.30 8.90 -0.61
CA ARG A 70 12.64 8.21 0.50
C ARG A 70 12.90 8.91 1.84
N GLN A 71 14.14 9.36 2.07
CA GLN A 71 14.50 10.05 3.31
C GLN A 71 13.87 11.44 3.38
N PHE A 72 13.83 12.14 2.25
CA PHE A 72 13.16 13.43 2.14
C PHE A 72 11.64 13.31 2.39
N ALA A 73 10.99 12.32 1.76
CA ALA A 73 9.56 12.05 1.94
C ALA A 73 9.23 11.70 3.41
N LYS A 74 10.04 10.88 4.07
CA LYS A 74 9.88 10.55 5.49
C LYS A 74 9.99 11.78 6.39
N ARG A 75 11.02 12.61 6.19
CA ARG A 75 11.20 13.86 6.97
C ARG A 75 10.02 14.81 6.78
N ARG A 76 9.58 15.00 5.54
CA ARG A 76 8.43 15.85 5.20
C ARG A 76 7.13 15.31 5.80
N TYR A 77 6.91 13.99 5.76
CA TYR A 77 5.75 13.36 6.42
C TYR A 77 5.78 13.57 7.94
N LEU A 78 6.92 13.37 8.59
CA LEU A 78 7.05 13.60 10.04
C LEU A 78 6.78 15.06 10.41
N MET A 79 7.31 16.01 9.63
CA MET A 79 7.05 17.43 9.82
C MET A 79 5.56 17.77 9.68
N LEU A 80 4.90 17.26 8.63
CA LEU A 80 3.46 17.44 8.41
C LEU A 80 2.64 16.81 9.54
N ARG A 81 3.03 15.63 10.02
CA ARG A 81 2.36 14.95 11.14
C ARG A 81 2.49 15.75 12.43
N ALA A 82 3.67 16.31 12.72
CA ALA A 82 3.89 17.16 13.88
C ALA A 82 3.09 18.46 13.79
N ALA A 83 3.08 19.13 12.63
CA ALA A 83 2.26 20.32 12.39
C ALA A 83 0.77 20.03 12.60
N ASN A 84 0.26 18.94 12.04
CA ASN A 84 -1.13 18.55 12.22
C ASN A 84 -1.46 18.23 13.69
N ALA A 85 -0.58 17.52 14.40
CA ALA A 85 -0.76 17.24 15.82
C ALA A 85 -0.84 18.53 16.65
N MET A 86 0.06 19.49 16.39
CA MET A 86 0.05 20.80 17.06
C MET A 86 -1.28 21.54 16.83
N LEU A 87 -1.78 21.55 15.58
CA LEU A 87 -3.07 22.16 15.25
C LEU A 87 -4.25 21.49 15.97
N TRP A 88 -4.30 20.16 16.02
CA TRP A 88 -5.37 19.46 16.75
C TRP A 88 -5.30 19.70 18.26
N THR A 89 -4.09 19.76 18.83
CA THR A 89 -3.92 20.09 20.26
C THR A 89 -4.30 21.53 20.59
N SER A 90 -3.99 22.49 19.72
CA SER A 90 -4.36 23.90 19.96
C SER A 90 -5.87 24.11 19.82
N LEU A 91 -6.51 23.47 18.83
CA LEU A 91 -7.96 23.55 18.65
C LEU A 91 -8.71 22.92 19.83
N THR A 92 -8.28 21.76 20.30
CA THR A 92 -8.91 21.05 21.43
C THR A 92 -8.77 21.84 22.74
N THR A 93 -7.58 22.39 23.02
CA THR A 93 -7.38 23.25 24.20
C THR A 93 -8.20 24.53 24.15
N MET A 94 -8.30 25.18 22.98
CA MET A 94 -9.15 26.36 22.77
C MET A 94 -10.64 26.04 23.00
N LEU A 95 -11.11 24.89 22.52
CA LEU A 95 -12.49 24.43 22.74
C LEU A 95 -12.77 24.17 24.22
N VAL A 96 -11.88 23.49 24.93
CA VAL A 96 -12.02 23.22 26.38
C VAL A 96 -12.02 24.53 27.17
N TYR A 97 -11.13 25.46 26.83
CA TYR A 97 -11.11 26.79 27.46
C TYR A 97 -12.42 27.54 27.21
N GLY A 98 -12.91 27.56 25.96
CA GLY A 98 -14.18 28.17 25.61
C GLY A 98 -15.37 27.58 26.38
N LEU A 99 -15.45 26.25 26.49
CA LEU A 99 -16.48 25.55 27.26
C LEU A 99 -16.39 25.85 28.76
N SER A 100 -15.17 25.88 29.32
CA SER A 100 -14.96 26.19 30.74
C SER A 100 -15.38 27.63 31.09
N ASN A 101 -15.25 28.56 30.15
CA ASN A 101 -15.68 29.94 30.30
C ASN A 101 -17.20 30.12 30.06
N LEU A 102 -17.82 29.22 29.29
CA LEU A 102 -19.26 29.23 29.01
C LEU A 102 -20.09 28.58 30.13
N MET A 103 -19.49 27.69 30.93
CA MET A 103 -20.15 27.13 32.11
C MET A 103 -20.24 28.22 33.20
N PRO A 104 -21.44 28.68 33.57
CA PRO A 104 -21.59 29.62 34.67
C PRO A 104 -21.00 28.98 35.94
N LYS A 105 -20.22 29.76 36.71
CA LYS A 105 -19.77 29.40 38.06
C LYS A 105 -20.99 29.34 39.00
N SER A 106 -21.92 28.41 38.76
CA SER A 106 -23.04 28.16 39.65
C SER A 106 -22.64 27.09 40.66
N LYS A 107 -22.54 27.55 41.93
CA LYS A 107 -22.37 26.80 43.18
C LYS A 107 -20.94 26.38 43.52
N LEU A 108 -20.21 27.32 44.11
CA LEU A 108 -19.53 27.05 45.38
C LEU A 108 -20.51 27.39 46.51
#